data_AF-A0A2T5C778-F1
#
_entry.id   AF-A0A2T5C778-F1
#
_cell.length_a   1.000
_cell.length_b   1.000
_cell.length_c   1.000
_cell.angle_alpha   90.00
_cell.angle_beta   90.00
_cell.angle_gamma   90.00
#
_symmetry.space_group_name_H-M   'P 1'
#
loop_
_entity.id
_entity.type
_entity.pdbx_description
1 polymer ?
#
loop_
_entity_poly.entity_id
_entity_poly.type
_entity_poly.pdbx_seq_one_letter_code
_entity_poly.pdbx_strand_id
1 'polypeptide(L)'
;QLRTQNSLSPQNAAKLGQSIASSWERSASAAIPKERFAAPLLERKSASQNALDLALSQCADDLRHIAEQSSMVIAVGDIGSTIIWTASSAQMQSAAERVHFVQGGQWREEFVGTNALALSLKTQQSSCVFSNEHYMESIHDWVCYAAPIID
;
A
#
# COMPACT_ATOMS: atom_id res chain seq x y z
N GLN A 1 -34.96 -15.27 -22.58
CA GLN A 1 -33.64 -15.04 -23.21
C GLN A 1 -33.40 -13.54 -23.28
N LEU A 2 -32.67 -12.96 -22.33
CA LEU A 2 -32.21 -11.56 -22.40
C LEU A 2 -30.86 -11.51 -21.68
N ARG A 3 -29.79 -11.97 -22.35
CA ARG A 3 -28.42 -11.60 -22.00
C ARG A 3 -28.21 -10.21 -22.57
N THR A 4 -28.55 -9.18 -21.80
CA THR A 4 -28.18 -7.80 -22.13
C THR A 4 -26.67 -7.70 -21.93
N GLN A 5 -25.92 -7.66 -23.04
CA GLN A 5 -24.51 -7.30 -23.02
C GLN A 5 -24.42 -5.83 -22.59
N ASN A 6 -24.24 -5.61 -21.29
CA ASN A 6 -23.87 -4.31 -20.75
C ASN A 6 -22.37 -4.13 -21.02
N SER A 7 -22.03 -3.61 -22.21
CA SER A 7 -20.66 -3.15 -22.46
C SER A 7 -20.43 -1.89 -21.62
N LEU A 8 -19.66 -2.03 -20.54
CA LEU A 8 -19.18 -0.89 -19.78
C LEU A 8 -18.39 0.03 -20.72
N SER A 9 -18.61 1.35 -20.62
CA SER A 9 -17.73 2.30 -21.29
C SER A 9 -16.28 2.08 -20.82
N PRO A 10 -15.26 2.39 -21.63
CA PRO A 10 -13.87 2.21 -21.24
C PRO A 10 -13.52 2.88 -19.90
N GLN A 11 -14.13 4.05 -19.64
CA GLN A 11 -13.98 4.78 -18.39
C GLN A 11 -14.62 4.06 -17.19
N ASN A 12 -15.80 3.46 -17.38
CA ASN A 12 -16.46 2.70 -16.32
C ASN A 12 -15.77 1.35 -16.08
N ALA A 13 -15.26 0.70 -17.13
CA ALA A 13 -14.44 -0.50 -17.01
C ALA A 13 -13.12 -0.21 -16.29
N ALA A 14 -12.48 0.93 -16.57
CA ALA A 14 -11.29 1.40 -15.85
C ALA A 14 -11.59 1.67 -14.37
N LYS A 15 -12.65 2.43 -14.06
CA LYS A 15 -13.08 2.67 -12.67
C LYS A 15 -13.43 1.38 -11.93
N LEU A 16 -14.09 0.44 -12.60
CA LEU A 16 -14.42 -0.86 -12.01
C LEU A 16 -13.14 -1.65 -11.71
N GLY A 17 -12.21 -1.73 -12.66
CA GLY A 17 -10.91 -2.39 -12.49
C GLY A 17 -10.04 -1.78 -11.37
N GLN A 18 -10.30 -0.51 -11.02
CA GLN A 18 -9.65 0.24 -9.95
C GLN A 18 -10.39 0.14 -8.60
N SER A 19 -11.57 -0.47 -8.54
CA SER A 19 -12.34 -0.62 -7.31
C SER A 19 -11.69 -1.59 -6.33
N ILE A 20 -12.06 -1.46 -5.04
CA ILE A 20 -11.71 -2.43 -3.99
C ILE A 20 -12.12 -3.85 -4.41
N ALA A 21 -13.32 -4.03 -4.97
CA ALA A 21 -13.81 -5.33 -5.42
C ALA A 21 -12.90 -5.97 -6.47
N SER A 22 -12.49 -5.22 -7.51
CA SER A 22 -11.55 -5.74 -8.51
C SER A 22 -10.15 -5.98 -7.93
N SER A 23 -9.73 -5.24 -6.90
CA SER A 23 -8.49 -5.56 -6.18
C SER A 23 -8.60 -6.84 -5.37
N TRP A 24 -9.75 -7.09 -4.75
CA TRP A 24 -10.03 -8.32 -4.05
C TRP A 24 -10.02 -9.54 -4.98
N GLU A 25 -10.61 -9.44 -6.17
CA GLU A 25 -10.58 -10.51 -7.18
C GLU A 25 -9.15 -10.90 -7.57
N ARG A 26 -8.27 -9.91 -7.76
CA ARG A 26 -6.85 -10.14 -8.05
C ARG A 26 -6.11 -10.72 -6.85
N SER A 27 -6.37 -10.21 -5.65
CA SER A 27 -5.77 -10.68 -4.40
C SER A 27 -6.14 -12.15 -4.14
N ALA A 28 -7.41 -12.51 -4.35
CA ALA A 28 -7.90 -13.89 -4.27
C ALA A 28 -7.20 -14.83 -5.29
N SER A 29 -6.79 -14.29 -6.43
CA SER A 29 -6.08 -15.03 -7.48
C SER A 29 -4.56 -15.15 -7.23
N ALA A 30 -4.00 -14.38 -6.30
CA ALA A 30 -2.55 -14.26 -6.09
C ALA A 30 -1.94 -15.36 -5.18
N ALA A 31 -2.72 -16.39 -4.82
CA ALA A 31 -2.29 -17.49 -3.95
C ALA A 31 -1.65 -17.02 -2.63
N ILE A 32 -2.15 -15.91 -2.07
CA ILE A 32 -1.71 -15.37 -0.78
C ILE A 32 -2.01 -16.44 0.30
N PRO A 33 -1.03 -16.81 1.14
CA PRO A 33 -1.27 -17.76 2.24
C PRO A 33 -2.38 -17.27 3.16
N LYS A 34 -3.30 -18.16 3.58
CA LYS A 34 -4.40 -17.81 4.49
C LYS A 34 -3.89 -17.23 5.81
N GLU A 35 -2.77 -17.75 6.30
CA GLU A 35 -2.11 -17.32 7.55
C GLU A 35 -1.17 -16.12 7.34
N ARG A 36 -1.37 -15.32 6.29
CA ARG A 36 -0.54 -14.12 6.05
C ARG A 36 -0.92 -13.04 7.06
N PHE A 37 -0.06 -12.81 8.04
CA PHE A 37 -0.25 -11.76 9.07
C PHE A 37 0.69 -10.55 8.91
N ALA A 38 1.74 -10.65 8.10
CA ALA A 38 2.71 -9.58 7.89
C ALA A 38 3.29 -9.64 6.47
N ALA A 39 3.67 -8.49 5.91
CA ALA A 39 4.29 -8.43 4.60
C ALA A 39 5.61 -9.23 4.55
N PRO A 40 6.00 -9.86 3.42
CA PRO A 40 7.33 -10.42 3.28
C PRO A 40 8.38 -9.31 3.43
N LEU A 41 9.53 -9.63 4.01
CA LEU A 41 10.64 -8.69 4.10
C LEU A 41 11.64 -8.98 2.97
N LEU A 42 12.06 -7.92 2.29
CA LEU A 42 13.17 -7.92 1.35
C LEU A 42 14.35 -7.18 1.95
N GLU A 43 15.53 -7.79 1.82
CA GLU A 43 16.77 -7.08 2.10
C GLU A 43 17.01 -6.03 1.02
N ARG A 44 17.10 -4.77 1.44
CA ARG A 44 17.51 -3.68 0.55
C ARG A 44 19.00 -3.85 0.26
N LYS A 45 19.34 -4.30 -0.94
CA LYS A 45 20.72 -4.23 -1.43
C LYS A 45 21.16 -2.76 -1.46
N SER A 46 22.41 -2.49 -1.10
CA SER A 46 23.04 -1.17 -1.27
C SER A 46 22.87 -0.75 -2.74
N ALA A 47 21.99 0.23 -2.96
CA ALA A 47 21.77 0.84 -4.26
C ALA A 47 22.29 2.27 -4.22
N SER A 48 22.72 2.79 -5.37
CA SER A 48 22.98 4.22 -5.54
C SER A 48 21.72 5.01 -5.19
N GLN A 49 21.87 6.13 -4.47
CA GLN A 49 20.76 7.01 -4.13
C GLN A 49 20.04 7.47 -5.41
N ASN A 50 18.72 7.29 -5.45
CA ASN A 50 17.89 7.80 -6.53
C ASN A 50 17.22 9.14 -6.15
N ALA A 51 16.44 9.72 -7.06
CA ALA A 51 15.76 11.00 -6.81
C ALA A 51 14.81 10.95 -5.60
N LEU A 52 14.16 9.82 -5.36
CA LEU A 52 13.26 9.63 -4.21
C LEU A 52 14.04 9.57 -2.89
N ASP A 53 15.20 8.90 -2.87
CA ASP A 53 16.11 8.90 -1.71
C ASP A 53 16.61 10.32 -1.38
N LEU A 54 16.94 11.10 -2.41
CA LEU A 54 17.36 12.50 -2.23
C LEU A 54 16.23 13.37 -1.70
N ALA A 55 15.01 13.23 -2.24
CA ALA A 55 13.84 13.95 -1.75
C ALA A 55 13.53 13.60 -0.29
N LEU A 56 13.55 12.31 0.06
CA LEU A 56 13.40 11.83 1.43
C LEU A 56 14.43 12.46 2.37
N SER A 57 15.69 12.58 1.96
CA SER A 57 16.73 13.19 2.80
C SER A 57 16.46 14.65 3.15
N GLN A 58 15.66 15.36 2.34
CA GLN A 58 15.32 16.76 2.56
C GLN A 58 14.08 16.96 3.46
N CYS A 59 13.17 15.98 3.53
CA CYS A 59 11.89 16.13 4.24
C CYS A 59 11.62 15.04 5.30
N ALA A 60 12.55 14.10 5.53
CA ALA A 60 12.35 13.00 6.48
C ALA A 60 12.03 13.48 7.91
N ASP A 61 12.61 14.59 8.35
CA ASP A 61 12.36 15.13 9.69
C ASP A 61 10.95 15.71 9.80
N ASP A 62 10.47 16.42 8.77
CA ASP A 62 9.10 16.94 8.71
C ASP A 62 8.09 15.79 8.70
N LEU A 63 8.32 14.76 7.87
CA LEU A 63 7.47 13.57 7.82
C LEU A 63 7.45 12.83 9.17
N ARG A 64 8.59 12.72 9.85
CA ARG A 64 8.65 12.12 11.19
C ARG A 64 7.86 12.94 12.20
N HIS A 65 7.96 14.27 12.15
CA HIS A 65 7.18 15.15 13.01
C HIS A 65 5.67 15.00 12.76
N ILE A 66 5.24 14.93 11.49
CA ILE A 66 3.83 14.71 11.11
C ILE A 66 3.32 13.37 11.63
N ALA A 67 4.10 12.29 11.48
CA ALA A 67 3.73 10.96 11.95
C ALA A 67 3.46 10.96 13.46
N GLU A 68 4.35 11.59 14.23
CA GLU A 68 4.23 11.73 15.69
C GLU A 68 2.98 12.54 16.08
N GLN A 69 2.80 13.73 15.49
CA GLN A 69 1.66 14.61 15.82
C GLN A 69 0.30 14.01 15.43
N SER A 70 0.27 13.18 14.39
CA SER A 70 -0.97 12.58 13.87
C SER A 70 -1.28 11.21 14.47
N SER A 71 -0.45 10.67 15.39
CA SER A 71 -0.57 9.29 15.89
C SER A 71 -0.63 8.25 14.75
N MET A 72 0.19 8.44 13.72
CA MET A 72 0.20 7.63 12.50
C MET A 72 1.53 6.91 12.29
N VAL A 73 1.56 6.02 11.29
CA VAL A 73 2.78 5.57 10.62
C VAL A 73 2.75 6.07 9.18
N ILE A 74 3.87 6.64 8.73
CA ILE A 74 4.09 7.06 7.35
C ILE A 74 5.16 6.15 6.76
N ALA A 75 4.90 5.66 5.55
CA ALA A 75 5.85 4.91 4.76
C ALA A 75 6.01 5.53 3.38
N VAL A 76 7.22 5.44 2.85
CA VAL A 76 7.50 5.70 1.43
C VAL A 76 7.95 4.39 0.81
N GLY A 77 7.27 4.00 -0.28
CA GLY A 77 7.55 2.79 -1.03
C GLY A 77 8.14 3.10 -2.41
N ASP A 78 8.89 2.15 -2.95
CA ASP A 78 9.36 2.19 -4.33
C ASP A 78 8.28 1.70 -5.33
N ILE A 79 8.63 1.68 -6.62
CA ILE A 79 7.77 1.19 -7.70
C ILE A 79 7.36 -0.29 -7.56
N GLY A 80 8.10 -1.05 -6.76
CA GLY A 80 7.80 -2.44 -6.42
C GLY A 80 6.93 -2.56 -5.16
N SER A 81 6.30 -1.47 -4.70
CA SER A 81 5.58 -1.39 -3.42
C SER A 81 6.39 -1.93 -2.24
N THR A 82 7.72 -1.80 -2.30
CA THR A 82 8.60 -2.16 -1.18
C THR A 82 8.88 -0.90 -0.39
N ILE A 83 8.62 -0.95 0.91
CA ILE A 83 8.84 0.20 1.79
C ILE A 83 10.35 0.47 1.87
N ILE A 84 10.77 1.68 1.52
CA ILE A 84 12.17 2.11 1.54
C ILE A 84 12.48 3.01 2.74
N TRP A 85 11.46 3.60 3.37
CA TRP A 85 11.58 4.48 4.53
C TRP A 85 10.27 4.47 5.32
N THR A 86 10.36 4.58 6.65
CA THR A 86 9.20 4.72 7.53
C THR A 86 9.46 5.66 8.70
N ALA A 87 8.42 6.33 9.18
CA ALA A 87 8.38 6.97 10.48
C ALA A 87 7.04 6.67 11.16
N SER A 88 7.10 6.30 12.44
CA SER A 88 5.93 5.91 13.22
C SER A 88 5.88 6.75 14.48
N SER A 89 4.66 7.16 14.88
CA SER A 89 4.41 7.60 16.25
C SER A 89 4.67 6.47 17.25
N ALA A 90 4.94 6.82 18.51
CA ALA A 90 5.14 5.84 19.57
C ALA A 90 3.96 4.85 19.71
N GLN A 91 2.72 5.33 19.50
CA GLN A 91 1.51 4.50 19.59
C GLN A 91 1.40 3.50 18.44
N MET A 92 1.83 3.87 17.23
CA MET A 92 1.74 3.03 16.04
C MET A 92 2.96 2.13 15.82
N GLN A 93 4.09 2.41 16.47
CA GLN A 93 5.35 1.70 16.23
C GLN A 93 5.20 0.17 16.31
N SER A 94 4.70 -0.34 17.44
CA SER A 94 4.55 -1.80 17.62
C SER A 94 3.54 -2.40 16.63
N ALA A 95 2.47 -1.66 16.29
CA ALA A 95 1.50 -2.12 15.30
C ALA A 95 2.12 -2.22 13.90
N ALA A 96 2.89 -1.21 13.49
CA ALA A 96 3.61 -1.19 12.22
C ALA A 96 4.64 -2.32 12.11
N GLU A 97 5.43 -2.54 13.17
CA GLU A 97 6.42 -3.61 13.21
C GLU A 97 5.78 -5.00 13.09
N ARG A 98 4.67 -5.27 13.79
CA ARG A 98 4.00 -6.58 13.76
C ARG A 98 3.53 -7.02 12.37
N VAL A 99 3.13 -6.08 11.52
CA VAL A 99 2.64 -6.38 10.17
C VAL A 99 3.70 -6.13 9.08
N HIS A 100 4.93 -5.80 9.49
CA HIS A 100 6.03 -5.41 8.62
C HIS A 100 5.71 -4.19 7.73
N PHE A 101 4.98 -3.21 8.28
CA PHE A 101 4.89 -1.86 7.68
C PHE A 101 6.13 -1.05 8.07
N VAL A 102 7.29 -1.58 7.67
CA VAL A 102 8.65 -1.11 8.01
C VAL A 102 9.52 -1.19 6.76
N GLN A 103 10.70 -0.56 6.78
CA GLN A 103 11.65 -0.68 5.68
C GLN A 103 11.93 -2.15 5.30
N GLY A 104 11.85 -2.47 4.01
CA GLY A 104 11.95 -3.82 3.45
C GLY A 104 10.61 -4.56 3.32
N GLY A 105 9.54 -4.07 3.96
CA GLY A 105 8.21 -4.65 3.83
C GLY A 105 7.70 -4.59 2.39
N GLN A 106 7.33 -5.74 1.83
CA GLN A 106 6.85 -5.87 0.46
C GLN A 106 5.32 -5.88 0.40
N TRP A 107 4.75 -4.73 0.09
CA TRP A 107 3.31 -4.45 0.16
C TRP A 107 2.61 -4.52 -1.19
N ARG A 108 3.19 -5.24 -2.16
CA ARG A 108 2.49 -5.47 -3.44
C ARG A 108 1.21 -6.25 -3.22
N GLU A 109 0.23 -5.98 -4.07
CA GLU A 109 -1.07 -6.64 -4.06
C GLU A 109 -0.94 -8.17 -4.14
N GLU A 110 0.05 -8.70 -4.87
CA GLU A 110 0.25 -10.16 -4.97
C GLU A 110 0.76 -10.82 -3.68
N PHE A 111 1.27 -10.05 -2.73
CA PHE A 111 1.80 -10.59 -1.47
C PHE A 111 0.89 -10.31 -0.28
N VAL A 112 0.32 -9.12 -0.20
CA VAL A 112 -0.48 -8.68 0.96
C VAL A 112 -1.95 -8.50 0.59
N GLY A 113 -2.27 -8.54 -0.70
CA GLY A 113 -3.60 -8.26 -1.22
C GLY A 113 -3.91 -6.77 -1.22
N THR A 114 -5.20 -6.44 -1.32
CA THR A 114 -5.69 -5.06 -1.38
C THR A 114 -5.17 -4.21 -0.24
N ASN A 115 -4.44 -3.15 -0.59
CA ASN A 115 -3.93 -2.14 0.33
C ASN A 115 -3.70 -0.82 -0.44
N ALA A 116 -3.70 0.31 0.27
CA ALA A 116 -3.64 1.64 -0.35
C ALA A 116 -2.33 1.86 -1.13
N LEU A 117 -1.18 1.39 -0.64
CA LEU A 117 0.11 1.60 -1.30
C LEU A 117 0.17 0.91 -2.67
N ALA A 118 -0.25 -0.36 -2.75
CA ALA A 118 -0.30 -1.07 -4.03
C ALA A 118 -1.35 -0.49 -4.99
N LEU A 119 -2.50 -0.07 -4.44
CA LEU A 119 -3.56 0.54 -5.24
C LEU A 119 -3.11 1.87 -5.85
N SER A 120 -2.50 2.77 -5.07
CA SER A 120 -2.10 4.08 -5.58
C SER A 120 -1.08 3.98 -6.73
N LEU A 121 -0.14 3.04 -6.63
CA LEU A 121 0.80 2.73 -7.70
C LEU A 121 0.12 2.18 -8.95
N LYS A 122 -0.83 1.24 -8.77
CA LYS A 122 -1.56 0.63 -9.90
C LYS A 122 -2.50 1.62 -10.60
N THR A 123 -3.19 2.46 -9.84
CA THR A 123 -4.19 3.40 -10.39
C THR A 123 -3.58 4.73 -10.82
N GLN A 124 -2.35 5.03 -10.38
CA GLN A 124 -1.74 6.36 -10.49
C GLN A 124 -2.64 7.47 -9.93
N GLN A 125 -3.39 7.14 -8.87
CA GLN A 125 -4.28 8.07 -8.17
C GLN A 125 -4.14 7.88 -6.66
N SER A 126 -4.58 8.87 -5.88
CA SER A 126 -4.70 8.67 -4.45
C SER A 126 -5.73 7.58 -4.14
N SER A 127 -5.48 6.82 -3.08
CA SER A 127 -6.37 5.76 -2.63
C SER A 127 -6.55 5.80 -1.12
N CYS A 128 -7.70 5.31 -0.68
CA CYS A 128 -8.05 5.05 0.70
C CYS A 128 -8.50 3.60 0.77
N VAL A 129 -8.02 2.85 1.76
CA VAL A 129 -8.48 1.50 2.09
C VAL A 129 -8.79 1.47 3.57
N PHE A 130 -10.04 1.19 3.90
CA PHE A 130 -10.57 1.24 5.24
C PHE A 130 -10.90 -0.17 5.75
N SER A 131 -10.36 -0.55 6.90
CA SER A 131 -10.75 -1.74 7.63
C SER A 131 -10.76 -3.01 6.76
N ASN A 132 -11.90 -3.70 6.67
CA ASN A 132 -12.09 -4.92 5.88
C ASN A 132 -12.06 -4.72 4.37
N GLU A 133 -11.77 -3.52 3.86
CA GLU A 133 -11.35 -3.34 2.47
C GLU A 133 -9.91 -3.83 2.25
N HIS A 134 -9.11 -3.94 3.31
CA HIS A 134 -7.83 -4.63 3.25
C HIS A 134 -8.05 -6.12 3.10
N TYR A 135 -7.28 -6.76 2.22
CA TYR A 135 -7.38 -8.21 2.04
C TYR A 135 -6.72 -8.98 3.20
N MET A 136 -5.60 -8.47 3.74
CA MET A 136 -4.92 -9.06 4.89
C MET A 136 -5.64 -8.68 6.20
N GLU A 137 -6.10 -9.67 6.96
CA GLU A 137 -6.93 -9.47 8.16
C GLU A 137 -6.20 -8.75 9.30
N SER A 138 -4.87 -8.89 9.40
CA SER A 138 -4.07 -8.31 10.49
C SER A 138 -4.05 -6.78 10.52
N ILE A 139 -4.60 -6.12 9.50
CA ILE A 139 -4.71 -4.66 9.39
C ILE A 139 -6.16 -4.18 9.23
N HIS A 140 -7.16 -5.01 9.57
CA HIS A 140 -8.57 -4.60 9.53
C HIS A 140 -8.93 -3.52 10.56
N ASP A 141 -8.08 -3.26 11.55
CA ASP A 141 -8.23 -2.13 12.47
C ASP A 141 -7.63 -0.82 11.93
N TRP A 142 -7.13 -0.81 10.69
CA TRP A 142 -6.43 0.34 10.12
C TRP A 142 -7.27 1.04 9.04
N VAL A 143 -6.99 2.33 8.88
CA VAL A 143 -7.30 3.09 7.67
C VAL A 143 -6.01 3.52 7.01
N CYS A 144 -5.86 3.21 5.73
CA CYS A 144 -4.65 3.51 4.97
C CYS A 144 -4.97 4.51 3.87
N TYR A 145 -4.13 5.55 3.75
CA TYR A 145 -4.16 6.51 2.66
C TYR A 145 -2.84 6.45 1.91
N ALA A 146 -2.88 6.54 0.59
CA ALA A 146 -1.67 6.60 -0.23
C ALA A 146 -1.88 7.51 -1.44
N ALA A 147 -0.82 8.20 -1.85
CA ALA A 147 -0.77 8.97 -3.09
C ALA A 147 0.49 8.60 -3.87
N PRO A 148 0.43 8.50 -5.21
CA PRO A 148 1.61 8.20 -6.01
C PRO A 148 2.51 9.43 -6.11
N ILE A 149 3.82 9.20 -6.17
CA ILE A 149 4.81 10.20 -6.58
C ILE A 149 5.18 9.86 -8.02
N ILE A 150 4.96 10.79 -8.93
CA ILE A 150 5.14 10.62 -10.38
C ILE A 150 6.12 11.69 -10.86
N ASP A 151 7.00 11.32 -11.79
CA ASP A 151 7.99 12.19 -12.44
C ASP A 151 7.44 12.98 -13.63
#